data_AF-A0A7G5YZW6-F1
#
_entry.id   AF-A0A7G5YZW6-F1
#
_cell.length_a   1.000
_cell.length_b   1.000
_cell.length_c   1.000
_cell.angle_alpha   90.00
_cell.angle_beta   90.00
_cell.angle_gamma   90.00
#
_symmetry.space_group_name_H-M   'P 1'
#
loop_
_entity.id
_entity.type
_entity.pdbx_description
1 polymer ?
#
loop_
_entity_poly.entity_id
_entity_poly.type
_entity_poly.pdbx_seq_one_letter_code
_entity_poly.pdbx_strand_id
1 'polypeptide(L)'
;MSASPLRRRLATAALASALLAVAGCATESTYRPATGSGFARSGYSDRQVEPNRYLVSFSGNSYTSRDTVERYLLFRAAELTVQSGNDYFILTERDVDRQTRTYSTPSFGGGFGAYGGWGPSWRYYGRGYGWRSWSPFWGDPFFDRDIDVRTIDRFEATAEIVTGKGPKPRDNVRAFDARAVMDSIGPSVVTPK
;
A
#
# COMPACT_ATOMS: atom_id res chain seq x y z
N MET A 1 -57.58 16.51 -2.16
CA MET A 1 -56.63 17.64 -2.34
C MET A 1 -55.64 17.28 -3.44
N SER A 2 -55.86 17.76 -4.67
CA SER A 2 -54.94 17.52 -5.80
C SER A 2 -53.75 18.48 -5.71
N ALA A 3 -52.54 17.93 -5.56
CA ALA A 3 -51.32 18.73 -5.56
C ALA A 3 -51.04 19.29 -6.97
N SER A 4 -50.80 20.60 -7.08
CA SER A 4 -50.63 21.36 -8.33
C SER A 4 -49.45 20.83 -9.17
N PRO A 5 -49.57 20.76 -10.51
CA PRO A 5 -48.56 20.17 -11.40
C PRO A 5 -47.21 20.92 -11.36
N LEU A 6 -47.21 22.21 -11.02
CA LEU A 6 -45.98 22.99 -10.81
C LEU A 6 -45.17 22.52 -9.59
N ARG A 7 -45.82 22.12 -8.48
CA ARG A 7 -45.13 21.64 -7.28
C ARG A 7 -44.45 20.29 -7.52
N ARG A 8 -45.04 19.44 -8.37
CA ARG A 8 -44.44 18.18 -8.83
C ARG A 8 -43.23 18.39 -9.75
N ARG A 9 -43.26 19.41 -10.62
CA ARG A 9 -42.12 19.75 -11.50
C ARG A 9 -40.94 20.39 -10.76
N LEU A 10 -41.20 21.20 -9.73
CA LEU A 10 -40.15 21.78 -8.89
C LEU A 10 -39.50 20.72 -7.97
N ALA A 11 -40.28 19.79 -7.42
CA ALA A 11 -39.74 18.69 -6.61
C ALA A 11 -38.88 17.71 -7.42
N THR A 12 -39.24 17.45 -8.68
CA THR A 12 -38.45 16.58 -9.58
C THR A 12 -37.15 17.25 -10.06
N ALA A 13 -37.17 18.57 -10.31
CA ALA A 13 -35.96 19.33 -10.63
C ALA A 13 -34.97 19.43 -9.45
N ALA A 14 -35.47 19.54 -8.22
CA ALA A 14 -34.64 19.55 -7.00
C ALA A 14 -34.02 18.17 -6.69
N LEU A 15 -34.74 17.07 -6.95
CA LEU A 15 -34.17 15.72 -6.82
C LEU A 15 -33.12 15.43 -7.91
N ALA A 16 -33.33 15.91 -9.14
CA ALA A 16 -32.37 15.71 -10.23
C ALA A 16 -31.05 16.46 -10.00
N SER A 17 -31.10 17.65 -9.39
CA SER A 17 -29.90 18.45 -9.07
C SER A 17 -29.13 17.92 -7.84
N ALA A 18 -29.80 17.25 -6.91
CA ALA A 18 -29.13 16.57 -5.79
C ALA A 18 -28.35 15.31 -6.20
N LEU A 19 -28.76 14.62 -7.29
CA LEU A 19 -28.09 13.41 -7.80
C LEU A 19 -26.78 13.71 -8.55
N LEU A 20 -26.59 14.93 -9.07
CA LEU A 20 -25.36 15.35 -9.78
C LEU A 20 -24.23 15.81 -8.83
N ALA A 21 -24.52 16.04 -7.55
CA ALA A 21 -23.55 16.58 -6.59
C ALA A 21 -22.66 15.51 -5.93
N VAL A 22 -22.87 14.22 -6.23
CA VAL A 22 -22.10 13.10 -5.62
C VAL A 22 -21.30 12.32 -6.68
N ALA A 23 -20.77 13.01 -7.68
CA ALA A 23 -19.65 12.48 -8.47
C ALA A 23 -18.36 12.65 -7.67
N GLY A 24 -18.24 11.92 -6.55
CA GLY A 24 -16.95 11.75 -5.89
C GLY A 24 -16.02 11.06 -6.87
N CYS A 25 -15.07 11.81 -7.43
CA CYS A 25 -14.01 11.23 -8.26
C CYS A 25 -13.30 10.19 -7.40
N ALA A 26 -13.47 8.91 -7.73
CA ALA A 26 -12.82 7.85 -7.00
C ALA A 26 -11.34 7.84 -7.40
N THR A 27 -10.53 8.62 -6.68
CA THR A 27 -9.09 8.78 -6.93
C THR A 27 -8.28 7.77 -6.14
N GLU A 28 -7.04 7.53 -6.58
CA GLU A 28 -6.07 6.73 -5.83
C GLU A 28 -5.93 7.25 -4.40
N SER A 29 -5.54 6.37 -3.47
CA SER A 29 -5.25 6.78 -2.10
C SER A 29 -4.07 7.74 -2.10
N THR A 30 -4.23 8.89 -1.47
CA THR A 30 -3.13 9.83 -1.23
C THR A 30 -2.26 9.37 -0.06
N TYR A 31 -1.03 9.85 -0.04
CA TYR A 31 -0.08 9.61 1.03
C TYR A 31 -0.48 10.38 2.30
N ARG A 32 -0.99 9.66 3.29
CA ARG A 32 -1.52 10.21 4.54
C ARG A 32 -1.58 9.13 5.63
N PRO A 33 -1.65 9.51 6.93
CA PRO A 33 -1.90 8.55 8.00
C PRO A 33 -3.15 7.71 7.75
N ALA A 34 -3.12 6.45 8.15
CA ALA A 34 -4.19 5.52 7.92
C ALA A 34 -5.48 5.98 8.60
N THR A 35 -6.55 6.10 7.82
CA THR A 35 -7.91 6.40 8.32
C THR A 35 -8.87 5.28 7.96
N GLY A 36 -10.00 5.21 8.68
CA GLY A 36 -11.00 4.17 8.49
C GLY A 36 -10.58 2.86 9.14
N SER A 37 -11.45 1.86 9.06
CA SER A 37 -11.24 0.54 9.67
C SER A 37 -11.59 -0.58 8.69
N GLY A 38 -11.05 -1.77 8.94
CA GLY A 38 -11.30 -2.96 8.12
C GLY A 38 -11.11 -2.71 6.62
N PHE A 39 -12.18 -2.94 5.85
CA PHE A 39 -12.16 -2.80 4.40
C PHE A 39 -12.06 -1.35 3.89
N ALA A 40 -12.41 -0.35 4.71
CA ALA A 40 -12.31 1.07 4.34
C ALA A 40 -10.96 1.71 4.73
N ARG A 41 -10.08 0.96 5.39
CA ARG A 41 -8.77 1.47 5.83
C ARG A 41 -7.92 1.89 4.63
N SER A 42 -7.35 3.09 4.66
CA SER A 42 -6.42 3.55 3.62
C SER A 42 -5.41 4.55 4.18
N GLY A 43 -4.18 4.53 3.67
CA GLY A 43 -3.05 5.34 4.14
C GLY A 43 -1.96 4.50 4.82
N TYR A 44 -0.92 5.19 5.32
CA TYR A 44 0.21 4.57 6.01
C TYR A 44 -0.02 4.40 7.51
N SER A 45 0.63 3.42 8.10
CA SER A 45 0.80 3.35 9.56
C SER A 45 2.13 2.74 9.91
N ASP A 46 2.63 3.06 11.10
CA ASP A 46 3.86 2.51 11.63
C ASP A 46 3.72 2.21 13.12
N ARG A 47 4.53 1.25 13.58
CA ARG A 47 4.65 0.85 14.98
C ARG A 47 6.10 0.55 15.28
N GLN A 48 6.62 1.15 16.33
CA GLN A 48 7.92 0.77 16.87
C GLN A 48 7.82 -0.60 17.57
N VAL A 49 8.65 -1.54 17.15
CA VAL A 49 8.76 -2.89 17.73
C VAL A 49 9.94 -2.93 18.72
N GLU A 50 11.06 -2.30 18.35
CA GLU A 50 12.26 -2.12 19.17
C GLU A 50 12.83 -0.72 18.91
N PRO A 51 13.78 -0.20 19.72
CA PRO A 51 14.31 1.15 19.54
C PRO A 51 14.75 1.49 18.11
N ASN A 52 15.32 0.53 17.38
CA ASN A 52 15.76 0.68 15.99
C ASN A 52 14.91 -0.13 14.99
N ARG A 53 13.78 -0.74 15.40
CA ARG A 53 12.97 -1.63 14.55
C ARG A 53 11.54 -1.14 14.47
N TYR A 54 11.03 -1.03 13.25
CA TYR A 54 9.69 -0.53 12.98
C TYR A 54 8.93 -1.46 12.04
N LEU A 55 7.65 -1.67 12.33
CA LEU A 55 6.70 -2.25 11.39
C LEU A 55 5.97 -1.12 10.68
N VAL A 56 6.09 -1.05 9.36
CA VAL A 56 5.48 -0.02 8.50
C VAL A 56 4.50 -0.70 7.55
N SER A 57 3.33 -0.12 7.35
CA SER A 57 2.36 -0.62 6.37
C SER A 57 1.71 0.51 5.58
N PHE A 58 1.28 0.20 4.37
CA PHE A 58 0.48 1.07 3.53
C PHE A 58 -0.73 0.30 3.00
N SER A 59 -1.92 0.90 3.14
CA SER A 59 -3.17 0.36 2.62
C SER A 59 -3.68 1.26 1.49
N GLY A 60 -3.78 0.72 0.27
CA GLY A 60 -4.48 1.37 -0.85
C GLY A 60 -5.99 1.16 -0.79
N ASN A 61 -6.73 1.92 -1.59
CA ASN A 61 -8.14 1.68 -1.93
C ASN A 61 -8.22 0.91 -3.26
N SER A 62 -9.43 0.68 -3.78
CA SER A 62 -9.65 -0.09 -5.02
C SER A 62 -9.17 0.56 -6.30
N TYR A 63 -8.79 1.83 -6.24
CA TYR A 63 -8.24 2.57 -7.38
C TYR A 63 -6.72 2.71 -7.27
N THR A 64 -6.14 2.33 -6.12
CA THR A 64 -4.70 2.50 -5.88
C THR A 64 -3.94 1.33 -6.48
N SER A 65 -3.05 1.63 -7.43
CA SER A 65 -2.21 0.60 -8.04
C SER A 65 -1.26 -0.03 -7.01
N ARG A 66 -0.85 -1.28 -7.27
CA ARG A 66 0.19 -1.95 -6.49
C ARG A 66 1.48 -1.12 -6.43
N ASP A 67 1.89 -0.57 -7.56
CA ASP A 67 3.11 0.24 -7.66
C ASP A 67 3.01 1.49 -6.76
N THR A 68 1.86 2.17 -6.73
CA THR A 68 1.60 3.28 -5.80
C THR A 68 1.71 2.82 -4.34
N VAL A 69 1.17 1.65 -3.98
CA VAL A 69 1.28 1.10 -2.61
C VAL A 69 2.72 0.77 -2.23
N GLU A 70 3.48 0.14 -3.13
CA GLU A 70 4.89 -0.23 -2.90
C GLU A 70 5.75 1.03 -2.70
N ARG A 71 5.53 2.01 -3.57
CA ARG A 71 6.22 3.30 -3.57
C ARG A 71 5.96 4.09 -2.29
N TYR A 72 4.70 4.17 -1.85
CA TYR A 72 4.33 4.89 -0.64
C TYR A 72 4.79 4.19 0.64
N LEU A 73 4.83 2.86 0.63
CA LEU A 73 5.42 2.12 1.74
C LEU A 73 6.92 2.39 1.86
N LEU A 74 7.65 2.36 0.74
CA LEU A 74 9.08 2.64 0.69
C LEU A 74 9.38 4.08 1.13
N PHE A 75 8.58 5.04 0.68
CA PHE A 75 8.69 6.43 1.11
C PHE A 75 8.44 6.59 2.62
N ARG A 76 7.41 5.93 3.18
CA ARG A 76 7.14 5.99 4.62
C ARG A 76 8.27 5.41 5.45
N ALA A 77 8.88 4.30 5.01
CA ALA A 77 10.03 3.70 5.67
C ALA A 77 11.22 4.69 5.75
N ALA A 78 11.48 5.40 4.65
CA ALA A 78 12.52 6.41 4.58
C ALA A 78 12.22 7.61 5.51
N GLU A 79 11.00 8.15 5.45
CA GLU A 79 10.59 9.24 6.34
C GLU A 79 10.74 8.86 7.83
N LEU A 80 10.28 7.67 8.21
CA LEU A 80 10.35 7.19 9.59
C LEU A 80 11.81 7.04 10.06
N THR A 81 12.70 6.64 9.15
CA THR A 81 14.14 6.53 9.41
C THR A 81 14.75 7.90 9.70
N VAL A 82 14.46 8.90 8.87
CA VAL A 82 14.94 10.27 9.10
C VAL A 82 14.31 10.86 10.37
N GLN A 83 13.02 10.62 10.62
CA GLN A 83 12.30 11.07 11.82
C GLN A 83 12.89 10.49 13.11
N SER A 84 13.40 9.25 13.08
CA SER A 84 14.09 8.62 14.21
C SER A 84 15.55 9.06 14.37
N GLY A 85 16.04 9.97 13.52
CA GLY A 85 17.41 10.49 13.56
C GLY A 85 18.45 9.51 12.99
N ASN A 86 18.01 8.58 12.15
CA ASN A 86 18.85 7.59 11.48
C ASN A 86 19.07 7.96 9.99
N ASP A 87 20.04 7.33 9.36
CA ASP A 87 20.49 7.68 8.00
C ASP A 87 20.09 6.63 6.95
N TYR A 88 20.01 5.37 7.35
CA TYR A 88 19.63 4.26 6.48
C TYR A 88 18.67 3.31 7.18
N PHE A 89 17.95 2.53 6.38
CA PHE A 89 17.17 1.40 6.87
C PHE A 89 17.44 0.16 6.05
N ILE A 90 17.24 -0.98 6.68
CA ILE A 90 17.36 -2.30 6.09
C ILE A 90 15.97 -2.93 6.16
N LEU A 91 15.46 -3.41 5.03
CA LEU A 91 14.27 -4.23 5.01
C LEU A 91 14.57 -5.57 5.71
N THR A 92 13.91 -5.80 6.84
CA THR A 92 14.01 -7.05 7.60
C THR A 92 12.79 -7.92 7.35
N GLU A 93 13.02 -9.22 7.20
CA GLU A 93 11.94 -10.18 7.12
C GLU A 93 11.26 -10.30 8.49
N ARG A 94 9.93 -10.24 8.52
CA ARG A 94 9.16 -10.76 9.65
C ARG A 94 8.33 -11.94 9.20
N ASP A 95 8.76 -13.13 9.60
CA ASP A 95 7.94 -14.33 9.68
C ASP A 95 6.83 -14.08 10.72
N VAL A 96 5.58 -13.93 10.28
CA VAL A 96 4.41 -14.08 11.16
C VAL A 96 3.36 -14.93 10.44
N ASP A 97 3.48 -16.23 10.69
CA ASP A 97 2.40 -17.15 11.03
C ASP A 97 1.07 -17.03 10.23
N ARG A 98 1.01 -17.77 9.12
CA ARG A 98 -0.09 -18.71 8.90
C ARG A 98 0.48 -19.98 8.27
N GLN A 99 0.37 -21.08 9.00
CA GLN A 99 0.53 -22.44 8.48
C GLN A 99 -0.09 -22.58 7.09
N THR A 100 0.72 -22.77 6.06
CA THR A 100 0.44 -23.72 4.98
C THR A 100 1.79 -24.16 4.44
N ARG A 101 2.16 -25.40 4.77
CA ARG A 101 3.28 -26.12 4.16
C ARG A 101 2.92 -26.40 2.71
N THR A 102 3.61 -25.77 1.75
CA THR A 102 3.80 -26.39 0.42
C THR A 102 5.10 -25.90 -0.21
N TYR A 103 5.78 -26.83 -0.86
CA TYR A 103 7.10 -26.74 -1.45
C TYR A 103 7.26 -25.60 -2.46
N SER A 104 8.43 -24.95 -2.42
CA SER A 104 8.91 -24.02 -3.43
C SER A 104 9.39 -24.78 -4.67
N THR A 105 8.96 -24.35 -5.85
CA THR A 105 9.74 -24.48 -7.09
C THR A 105 9.99 -23.09 -7.65
N PRO A 106 11.22 -22.77 -8.05
CA PRO A 106 11.62 -21.42 -8.42
C PRO A 106 11.26 -21.13 -9.88
N SER A 107 10.80 -19.90 -10.15
CA SER A 107 11.27 -19.03 -11.26
C SER A 107 10.15 -18.22 -11.90
N PHE A 108 10.23 -16.89 -11.78
CA PHE A 108 10.51 -16.04 -12.94
C PHE A 108 11.09 -14.69 -12.47
N GLY A 109 12.35 -14.41 -12.85
CA GLY A 109 13.00 -13.10 -12.75
C GLY A 109 13.66 -12.78 -11.40
N GLY A 110 14.93 -13.13 -11.25
CA GLY A 110 15.68 -12.98 -10.02
C GLY A 110 15.79 -11.55 -9.48
N GLY A 111 15.53 -11.41 -8.16
CA GLY A 111 16.02 -10.31 -7.34
C GLY A 111 15.02 -9.20 -7.00
N PHE A 112 14.07 -9.47 -6.09
CA PHE A 112 13.43 -8.48 -5.19
C PHE A 112 12.88 -7.16 -5.79
N GLY A 113 11.61 -7.19 -6.22
CA GLY A 113 10.69 -6.03 -6.38
C GLY A 113 11.12 -4.94 -7.37
N ALA A 114 10.29 -3.89 -7.51
CA ALA A 114 10.53 -2.80 -8.47
C ALA A 114 11.74 -1.92 -8.09
N TYR A 115 12.23 -2.04 -6.85
CA TYR A 115 13.27 -1.18 -6.27
C TYR A 115 14.52 -1.94 -5.80
N GLY A 116 14.90 -3.04 -6.48
CA GLY A 116 16.21 -3.67 -6.35
C GLY A 116 16.61 -4.04 -4.92
N GLY A 117 16.08 -5.14 -4.39
CA GLY A 117 16.29 -5.56 -3.00
C GLY A 117 15.11 -5.25 -2.07
N TRP A 118 14.16 -4.45 -2.55
CA TRP A 118 12.90 -4.15 -1.86
C TRP A 118 11.85 -5.21 -2.19
N GLY A 119 11.34 -5.89 -1.17
CA GLY A 119 10.33 -6.92 -1.34
C GLY A 119 9.42 -6.98 -0.12
N PRO A 120 8.43 -6.08 0.02
CA PRO A 120 7.50 -6.13 1.13
C PRO A 120 6.57 -7.34 1.01
N SER A 121 5.93 -7.69 2.12
CA SER A 121 4.83 -8.66 2.12
C SER A 121 3.53 -7.99 1.69
N TRP A 122 2.68 -8.75 1.00
CA TRP A 122 1.46 -8.24 0.39
C TRP A 122 0.25 -8.98 0.90
N ARG A 123 -0.84 -8.24 1.07
CA ARG A 123 -2.18 -8.75 1.29
C ARG A 123 -3.13 -8.05 0.34
N TYR A 124 -3.99 -8.81 -0.34
CA TYR A 124 -4.92 -8.25 -1.31
C TYR A 124 -6.28 -8.90 -1.21
N TYR A 125 -7.31 -8.17 -1.62
CA TYR A 125 -8.69 -8.64 -1.64
C TYR A 125 -9.18 -8.70 -3.09
N GLY A 126 -9.71 -9.85 -3.50
CA GLY A 126 -10.33 -10.02 -4.81
C GLY A 126 -11.80 -10.44 -4.70
N ARG A 127 -12.65 -9.84 -5.54
CA ARG A 127 -14.08 -10.15 -5.62
C ARG A 127 -14.29 -11.61 -6.03
N GLY A 128 -14.89 -12.41 -5.13
CA GLY A 128 -15.16 -13.84 -5.35
C GLY A 128 -14.19 -14.80 -4.66
N TYR A 129 -13.02 -14.33 -4.22
CA TYR A 129 -11.98 -15.19 -3.61
C TYR A 129 -11.52 -14.73 -2.21
N GLY A 130 -11.91 -13.54 -1.76
CA GLY A 130 -11.60 -13.05 -0.40
C GLY A 130 -10.17 -12.53 -0.23
N TRP A 131 -9.70 -12.47 1.02
CA TRP A 131 -8.34 -12.00 1.35
C TRP A 131 -7.29 -13.07 1.03
N ARG A 132 -6.24 -12.67 0.33
CA ARG A 132 -5.05 -13.49 0.04
C ARG A 132 -3.79 -12.76 0.46
N SER A 133 -2.72 -13.52 0.67
CA SER A 133 -1.40 -13.00 1.06
C SER A 133 -0.31 -13.55 0.16
N TRP A 134 0.74 -12.76 -0.09
CA TRP A 134 1.94 -13.17 -0.79
C TRP A 134 3.18 -12.60 -0.10
N SER A 135 4.29 -13.33 -0.13
CA SER A 135 5.59 -12.81 0.27
C SER A 135 6.70 -13.27 -0.70
N PRO A 136 7.81 -12.53 -0.82
CA PRO A 136 8.94 -12.92 -1.67
C PRO A 136 9.64 -14.22 -1.24
N PHE A 137 9.31 -14.74 -0.06
CA PHE A 137 10.00 -15.87 0.58
C PHE A 137 9.09 -17.09 0.70
N TRP A 138 7.78 -16.86 0.87
CA TRP A 138 6.75 -17.89 1.05
C TRP A 138 5.43 -17.41 0.44
N GLY A 139 4.94 -18.10 -0.59
CA GLY A 139 3.66 -17.83 -1.22
C GLY A 139 3.38 -18.78 -2.39
N ASP A 140 2.10 -19.06 -2.62
CA ASP A 140 1.63 -19.76 -3.84
C ASP A 140 2.22 -19.06 -5.09
N PRO A 141 2.54 -19.82 -6.17
CA PRO A 141 3.11 -19.25 -7.40
C PRO A 141 2.26 -18.09 -7.91
N PHE A 142 2.80 -16.89 -7.75
CA PHE A 142 2.12 -15.63 -8.03
C PHE A 142 1.92 -15.37 -9.53
N PHE A 143 2.57 -16.15 -10.41
CA PHE A 143 2.73 -15.80 -11.82
C PHE A 143 2.55 -16.94 -12.82
N ASP A 144 2.00 -18.10 -12.41
CA ASP A 144 1.60 -19.11 -13.41
C ASP A 144 0.11 -18.97 -13.70
N ARG A 145 -0.17 -17.95 -14.53
CA ARG A 145 -1.37 -17.79 -15.37
C ARG A 145 -2.64 -17.27 -14.65
N ASP A 146 -3.11 -16.12 -15.14
CA ASP A 146 -4.52 -15.69 -15.09
C ASP A 146 -5.07 -14.99 -13.83
N ILE A 147 -4.24 -14.30 -13.03
CA ILE A 147 -4.77 -13.25 -12.14
C ILE A 147 -4.93 -11.96 -12.97
N ASP A 148 -6.13 -11.74 -13.50
CA ASP A 148 -6.48 -10.44 -14.09
C ASP A 148 -6.45 -9.39 -12.97
N VAL A 149 -5.49 -8.46 -13.02
CA VAL A 149 -5.32 -7.36 -12.05
C VAL A 149 -6.62 -6.57 -11.86
N ARG A 150 -7.54 -6.61 -12.83
CA ARG A 150 -8.89 -6.02 -12.75
C ARG A 150 -9.80 -6.66 -11.69
N THR A 151 -9.44 -7.83 -11.17
CA THR A 151 -10.21 -8.54 -10.14
C THR A 151 -9.76 -8.24 -8.72
N ILE A 152 -8.64 -7.51 -8.56
CA ILE A 152 -8.12 -7.12 -7.25
C ILE A 152 -8.72 -5.77 -6.87
N ASP A 153 -9.53 -5.78 -5.81
CA ASP A 153 -10.18 -4.57 -5.30
C ASP A 153 -9.31 -3.82 -4.29
N ARG A 154 -8.20 -4.39 -3.79
CA ARG A 154 -7.36 -3.70 -2.80
C ARG A 154 -5.98 -4.32 -2.63
N PHE A 155 -4.98 -3.47 -2.48
CA PHE A 155 -3.62 -3.83 -2.08
C PHE A 155 -3.25 -3.26 -0.71
N GLU A 156 -2.60 -4.07 0.11
CA GLU A 156 -1.99 -3.70 1.38
C GLU A 156 -0.57 -4.29 1.41
N ALA A 157 0.41 -3.47 1.76
CA ALA A 157 1.81 -3.89 1.88
C ALA A 157 2.32 -3.61 3.29
N THR A 158 3.16 -4.50 3.80
CA THR A 158 3.82 -4.36 5.11
C THR A 158 5.30 -4.69 4.98
N ALA A 159 6.13 -3.85 5.61
CA ALA A 159 7.56 -4.01 5.74
C ALA A 159 7.97 -3.87 7.20
N GLU A 160 8.83 -4.76 7.69
CA GLU A 160 9.59 -4.50 8.89
C GLU A 160 10.93 -3.90 8.48
N ILE A 161 11.36 -2.86 9.16
CA ILE A 161 12.63 -2.19 8.88
C ILE A 161 13.46 -2.09 10.15
N VAL A 162 14.77 -2.24 9.99
CA VAL A 162 15.76 -1.86 11.00
C VAL A 162 16.49 -0.61 10.53
N THR A 163 16.57 0.37 11.40
CA THR A 163 17.16 1.68 11.13
C THR A 163 18.56 1.77 11.72
N GLY A 164 19.45 2.54 11.09
CA GLY A 164 20.81 2.73 11.56
C GLY A 164 21.40 4.09 11.20
N LYS A 165 22.41 4.51 11.97
CA LYS A 165 23.17 5.75 11.75
C LYS A 165 24.43 5.51 10.94
N GLY A 166 24.88 6.54 10.25
CA GLY A 166 26.11 6.54 9.48
C GLY A 166 25.91 6.03 8.05
N PRO A 167 27.01 5.67 7.36
CA PRO A 167 26.93 5.27 5.95
C PRO A 167 26.13 3.97 5.79
N LYS A 168 25.29 3.94 4.76
CA LYS A 168 24.59 2.74 4.32
C LYS A 168 25.57 1.58 4.08
N PRO A 169 25.33 0.37 4.61
CA PRO A 169 26.11 -0.82 4.29
C PRO A 169 26.13 -1.07 2.77
N ARG A 170 27.32 -1.09 2.15
CA ARG A 170 27.48 -1.15 0.69
C ARG A 170 27.27 -2.56 0.12
N ASP A 171 27.46 -3.57 0.95
CA ASP A 171 27.34 -5.00 0.66
C ASP A 171 25.92 -5.54 0.89
N ASN A 172 25.03 -4.75 1.51
CA ASN A 172 23.65 -5.14 1.75
C ASN A 172 22.69 -4.50 0.74
N VAL A 173 22.25 -5.31 -0.22
CA VAL A 173 21.26 -4.88 -1.25
C VAL A 173 19.90 -4.51 -0.67
N ARG A 174 19.58 -4.94 0.55
CA ARG A 174 18.34 -4.59 1.26
C ARG A 174 18.48 -3.31 2.09
N ALA A 175 19.66 -2.68 2.07
CA ALA A 175 19.90 -1.41 2.72
C ALA A 175 19.59 -0.25 1.77
N PHE A 176 18.81 0.69 2.28
CA PHE A 176 18.35 1.89 1.57
C PHE A 176 18.82 3.13 2.32
N ASP A 177 19.39 4.08 1.58
CA ASP A 177 19.68 5.42 2.11
C ASP A 177 18.36 6.18 2.21
N ALA A 178 18.00 6.64 3.40
CA ALA A 178 16.68 7.20 3.63
C ALA A 178 16.48 8.52 2.87
N ARG A 179 17.51 9.37 2.82
CA ARG A 179 17.42 10.68 2.14
C ARG A 179 17.38 10.49 0.63
N ALA A 180 18.21 9.60 0.08
CA ALA A 180 18.19 9.29 -1.35
C ALA A 180 16.85 8.69 -1.80
N VAL A 181 16.22 7.85 -0.98
CA VAL A 181 14.86 7.35 -1.24
C VAL A 181 13.85 8.49 -1.25
N MET A 182 13.88 9.38 -0.24
CA MET A 182 12.98 10.55 -0.19
C MET A 182 13.18 11.48 -1.39
N ASP A 183 14.42 11.73 -1.81
CA ASP A 183 14.73 12.59 -2.96
C ASP A 183 14.24 11.98 -4.28
N SER A 184 14.39 10.65 -4.45
CA SER A 184 13.96 9.96 -5.66
C SER A 184 12.45 9.74 -5.73
N ILE A 185 11.80 9.43 -4.61
CA ILE A 185 10.38 9.04 -4.58
C ILE A 185 9.48 10.22 -4.25
N GLY A 186 9.92 11.15 -3.40
CA GLY A 186 9.16 12.31 -2.93
C GLY A 186 8.44 13.09 -4.02
N PRO A 187 9.05 13.38 -5.19
CA PRO A 187 8.37 14.07 -6.28
C PRO A 187 7.15 13.33 -6.86
N SER A 188 7.06 12.01 -6.68
CA SER A 188 5.96 11.16 -7.16
C SER A 188 4.90 10.88 -6.07
N VAL A 189 5.08 11.41 -4.86
CA VAL A 189 4.16 11.23 -3.74
C VAL A 189 3.02 12.25 -3.83
N VAL A 190 1.78 11.76 -3.86
CA VAL A 190 0.59 12.62 -3.89
C VAL A 190 0.01 12.74 -2.49
N THR A 191 0.09 13.92 -1.88
CA THR A 191 -0.53 14.23 -0.58
C THR A 191 -1.97 14.73 -0.73
N PRO A 192 -2.81 14.68 0.32
CA PRO A 192 -4.09 15.39 0.33
C PRO A 192 -3.91 16.89 0.04
N LYS A 193 -4.91 17.50 -0.60
CA LYS A 193 -5.00 18.95 -0.81
C LYS A 193 -5.67 19.64 0.38
#